data_AF-A0A1V6NKH5-F1
#
_entry.id   AF-A0A1V6NKH5-F1
#
_cell.length_a   1.000
_cell.length_b   1.000
_cell.length_c   1.000
_cell.angle_alpha   90.00
_cell.angle_beta   90.00
_cell.angle_gamma   90.00
#
_symmetry.space_group_name_H-M   'P 1'
#
loop_
_entity.id
_entity.type
_entity.pdbx_description
1 polymer ?
#
loop_
_entity_poly.entity_id
_entity_poly.type
_entity_poly.pdbx_seq_one_letter_code
_entity_poly.pdbx_strand_id
1 'polypeptide(L)'
;MSAPAASASSASSAAATAQPPHNRNWHDEEDVTPADQSVGLPDIGTFTLFKITPLLKNKEDLDNWLDKVEKILESYNLHNLIKKDVLWPYRDSENGQKWKTISKQVRTWLSGSIDNELMQELNSRGNKMTFADEFVDELKRLMKGEGYGALKTVMMKFKTISRSQYLTIEEYITAMKKMYKTLSDLKSRLVPYFAL
;
A
#
# COMPACT_ATOMS: atom_id res chain seq x y z
N MET A 1 -33.43 -15.31 -58.67
CA MET A 1 -32.27 -14.95 -57.82
C MET A 1 -32.73 -13.84 -56.88
N SER A 2 -33.05 -14.16 -55.62
CA SER A 2 -33.23 -13.19 -54.52
C SER A 2 -33.20 -13.95 -53.18
N ALA A 3 -32.10 -13.82 -52.44
CA ALA A 3 -32.10 -13.78 -50.96
C ALA A 3 -32.40 -12.31 -50.55
N PRO A 4 -32.74 -11.93 -49.30
CA PRO A 4 -32.29 -12.40 -47.97
C PRO A 4 -33.47 -12.51 -46.95
N ALA A 5 -33.40 -12.69 -45.63
CA ALA A 5 -32.45 -12.22 -44.62
C ALA A 5 -32.48 -13.09 -43.34
N ALA A 6 -31.28 -13.32 -42.80
CA ALA A 6 -31.06 -13.91 -41.50
C ALA A 6 -31.20 -12.83 -40.41
N SER A 7 -32.09 -13.06 -39.45
CA SER A 7 -32.24 -12.25 -38.24
C SER A 7 -31.26 -12.76 -37.18
N ALA A 8 -30.08 -12.16 -37.10
CA ALA A 8 -29.17 -12.38 -35.97
C ALA A 8 -29.64 -11.50 -34.80
N SER A 9 -30.23 -12.13 -33.79
CA SER A 9 -30.57 -11.49 -32.51
C SER A 9 -29.29 -11.29 -31.71
N SER A 10 -28.79 -10.07 -31.67
CA SER A 10 -27.67 -9.64 -30.83
C SER A 10 -28.12 -9.54 -29.37
N ALA A 11 -27.72 -10.51 -28.55
CA ALA A 11 -27.84 -10.42 -27.10
C ALA A 11 -26.79 -9.43 -26.55
N SER A 12 -27.23 -8.20 -26.29
CA SER A 12 -26.48 -7.23 -25.49
C SER A 12 -26.57 -7.64 -24.02
N SER A 13 -25.51 -8.26 -23.49
CA SER A 13 -25.35 -8.47 -22.05
C SER A 13 -24.73 -7.22 -21.45
N ALA A 14 -25.58 -6.25 -21.10
CA ALA A 14 -25.16 -5.12 -20.28
C ALA A 14 -24.88 -5.64 -18.87
N ALA A 15 -23.65 -5.43 -18.38
CA ALA A 15 -23.28 -5.68 -17.00
C ALA A 15 -24.13 -4.77 -16.10
N ALA A 16 -25.13 -5.36 -15.44
CA ALA A 16 -25.89 -4.67 -14.41
C ALA A 16 -24.96 -4.42 -13.22
N THR A 17 -24.77 -3.16 -12.88
CA THR A 17 -24.13 -2.75 -11.62
C THR A 17 -24.99 -3.27 -10.46
N ALA A 18 -24.48 -4.27 -9.75
CA ALA A 18 -25.14 -4.81 -8.57
C ALA A 18 -25.31 -3.70 -7.53
N GLN A 19 -26.53 -3.50 -7.04
CA GLN A 19 -26.78 -2.59 -5.92
C GLN A 19 -26.15 -3.17 -4.64
N PRO A 20 -25.64 -2.32 -3.72
CA PRO A 20 -25.12 -2.79 -2.44
C PRO A 20 -26.17 -3.63 -1.69
N PRO A 21 -25.76 -4.66 -0.94
CA PRO A 21 -26.69 -5.48 -0.16
C PRO A 21 -27.45 -4.59 0.84
N HIS A 22 -28.77 -4.79 0.93
CA HIS A 22 -29.63 -4.05 1.86
C HIS A 22 -29.49 -4.62 3.29
N ASN A 23 -28.34 -4.37 3.92
CA ASN A 23 -28.08 -4.71 5.31
C ASN A 23 -27.43 -3.52 6.04
N ARG A 24 -27.30 -3.62 7.37
CA ARG A 24 -26.62 -2.61 8.21
C ARG A 24 -25.20 -3.05 8.61
N ASN A 25 -24.71 -4.14 8.02
CA ASN A 25 -23.45 -4.72 8.38
C ASN A 25 -22.34 -4.09 7.53
N TRP A 26 -21.86 -2.93 7.95
CA TRP A 26 -20.75 -2.23 7.31
C TRP A 26 -19.43 -3.02 7.38
N HIS A 27 -19.34 -4.09 8.18
CA HIS A 27 -18.19 -4.98 8.18
C HIS A 27 -18.15 -5.94 6.97
N ASP A 28 -19.26 -6.08 6.24
CA ASP A 28 -19.34 -6.90 5.02
C ASP A 28 -18.92 -6.12 3.76
N GLU A 29 -18.66 -4.81 3.88
CA GLU A 29 -18.15 -4.01 2.77
C GLU A 29 -16.67 -4.35 2.54
N GLU A 30 -16.37 -4.94 1.37
CA GLU A 30 -14.99 -5.25 1.01
C GLU A 30 -14.22 -3.97 0.66
N ASP A 31 -13.04 -3.81 1.25
CA ASP A 31 -12.11 -2.75 0.87
C ASP A 31 -11.69 -2.92 -0.59
N VAL A 32 -12.21 -2.04 -1.45
CA VAL A 32 -11.86 -2.03 -2.87
C VAL A 32 -10.39 -1.62 -3.01
N THR A 33 -9.60 -2.46 -3.68
CA THR A 33 -8.22 -2.09 -4.03
C THR A 33 -8.25 -0.89 -4.98
N PRO A 34 -7.63 0.25 -4.62
CA PRO A 34 -7.69 1.46 -5.43
C PRO A 34 -6.91 1.27 -6.73
N ALA A 35 -7.45 1.80 -7.83
CA ALA A 35 -6.77 1.79 -9.13
C ALA A 35 -5.46 2.60 -9.10
N ASP A 36 -5.47 3.74 -8.41
CA ASP A 36 -4.32 4.60 -8.19
C ASP A 36 -4.46 5.40 -6.87
N GLN A 37 -3.41 6.15 -6.52
CA GLN A 37 -3.35 6.93 -5.29
C GLN A 37 -4.31 8.14 -5.24
N SER A 38 -4.96 8.48 -6.36
CA SER A 38 -5.89 9.61 -6.45
C SER A 38 -7.35 9.26 -6.14
N VAL A 39 -7.66 7.96 -6.07
CA VAL A 39 -8.99 7.45 -5.76
C VAL A 39 -9.45 7.94 -4.39
N GLY A 40 -10.62 8.58 -4.34
CA GLY A 40 -11.26 9.04 -3.11
C GLY A 40 -10.64 10.29 -2.48
N LEU A 41 -9.67 10.95 -3.14
CA LEU A 41 -9.05 12.14 -2.58
C LEU A 41 -10.06 13.27 -2.34
N PRO A 42 -9.99 13.93 -1.18
CA PRO A 42 -10.83 15.08 -0.90
C PRO A 42 -10.42 16.27 -1.75
N ASP A 43 -11.26 17.31 -1.77
CA ASP A 43 -10.90 18.55 -2.42
C ASP A 43 -9.79 19.28 -1.67
N ILE A 44 -9.00 20.06 -2.41
CA ILE A 44 -7.85 20.76 -1.85
C ILE A 44 -8.36 21.79 -0.84
N GLY A 45 -7.87 21.70 0.40
CA GLY A 45 -8.21 22.62 1.48
C GLY A 45 -9.37 22.17 2.38
N THR A 46 -9.98 21.00 2.12
CA THR A 46 -11.10 20.50 2.96
C THR A 46 -10.65 19.64 4.14
N PHE A 47 -9.35 19.47 4.36
CA PHE A 47 -8.79 18.67 5.43
C PHE A 47 -7.73 19.44 6.20
N THR A 48 -7.54 19.09 7.48
CA THR A 48 -6.49 19.65 8.33
C THR A 48 -5.79 18.52 9.08
N LEU A 49 -4.49 18.34 8.81
CA LEU A 49 -3.68 17.32 9.46
C LEU A 49 -3.01 17.90 10.70
N PHE A 50 -3.39 17.41 11.87
CA PHE A 50 -2.79 17.79 13.13
C PHE A 50 -1.42 17.13 13.32
N LYS A 51 -0.53 17.82 14.04
CA LYS A 51 0.81 17.31 14.32
C LYS A 51 0.74 16.03 15.16
N ILE A 52 1.52 15.02 14.77
CA ILE A 52 1.63 13.78 15.54
C ILE A 52 2.57 14.02 16.73
N THR A 53 2.11 13.66 17.92
CA THR A 53 2.93 13.67 19.15
C THR A 53 2.88 12.30 19.84
N PRO A 54 4.01 11.80 20.36
CA PRO A 54 5.37 12.32 20.19
C PRO A 54 5.89 12.20 18.75
N LEU A 55 6.91 12.98 18.41
CA LEU A 55 7.62 12.88 17.13
C LEU A 55 8.30 11.52 17.01
N LEU A 56 8.37 10.97 15.80
CA LEU A 56 9.11 9.74 15.56
C LEU A 56 10.61 9.97 15.74
N LYS A 57 11.20 9.23 16.67
CA LYS A 57 12.64 9.28 16.96
C LYS A 57 13.30 7.92 16.85
N ASN A 58 12.72 6.90 17.48
CA ASN A 58 13.33 5.57 17.55
C ASN A 58 12.70 4.60 16.55
N LYS A 59 13.50 3.66 16.04
CA LYS A 59 13.06 2.64 15.07
C LYS A 59 12.02 1.67 15.65
N GLU A 60 12.05 1.45 16.96
CA GLU A 60 11.13 0.60 17.70
C GLU A 60 9.69 1.16 17.65
N ASP A 61 9.57 2.48 17.53
CA ASP A 61 8.30 3.19 17.48
C ASP A 61 7.72 3.29 16.06
N LEU A 62 8.49 2.93 15.02
CA LEU A 62 8.12 3.16 13.62
C LEU A 62 6.81 2.47 13.22
N ASP A 63 6.59 1.22 13.63
CA ASP A 63 5.37 0.49 13.25
C ASP A 63 4.12 1.11 13.89
N ASN A 64 4.19 1.45 15.18
CA ASN A 64 3.11 2.15 15.88
C ASN A 64 2.87 3.56 15.32
N TRP A 65 3.94 4.26 14.92
CA TRP A 65 3.83 5.58 14.31
C TRP A 65 3.21 5.50 12.91
N LEU A 66 3.59 4.52 12.09
CA LEU A 66 2.99 4.30 10.78
C LEU A 66 1.51 3.95 10.86
N ASP A 67 1.12 3.10 11.81
CA ASP A 67 -0.30 2.78 12.06
C ASP A 67 -1.11 4.04 12.44
N LYS A 68 -0.54 4.90 13.30
CA LYS A 68 -1.16 6.21 13.63
C LYS A 68 -1.27 7.12 12.40
N VAL A 69 -0.22 7.23 11.61
CA VAL A 69 -0.22 8.01 10.37
C VAL A 69 -1.30 7.50 9.42
N GLU A 70 -1.36 6.19 9.21
CA GLU A 70 -2.33 5.56 8.29
C GLU A 70 -3.75 5.86 8.75
N LYS A 71 -4.08 5.65 10.03
CA LYS A 71 -5.41 5.96 10.60
C LYS A 71 -5.80 7.43 10.48
N ILE A 72 -4.86 8.35 10.74
CA ILE A 72 -5.10 9.79 10.56
C ILE A 72 -5.43 10.08 9.10
N LEU A 73 -4.60 9.61 8.17
CA LEU A 73 -4.81 9.84 6.74
C LEU A 73 -6.09 9.17 6.24
N GLU A 74 -6.44 7.99 6.76
CA GLU A 74 -7.64 7.24 6.42
C GLU A 74 -8.91 8.02 6.73
N SER A 75 -8.97 8.70 7.88
CA SER A 75 -10.11 9.57 8.24
C SER A 75 -10.38 10.73 7.26
N TYR A 76 -9.43 11.03 6.38
CA TYR A 76 -9.54 12.04 5.32
C TYR A 76 -9.47 11.45 3.91
N ASN A 77 -9.52 10.13 3.74
CA ASN A 77 -9.31 9.43 2.47
C ASN A 77 -7.95 9.73 1.80
N LEU A 78 -6.90 9.94 2.61
CA LEU A 78 -5.54 10.25 2.17
C LEU A 78 -4.57 9.07 2.29
N HIS A 79 -5.00 7.95 2.88
CA HIS A 79 -4.12 6.84 3.24
C HIS A 79 -3.41 6.20 2.03
N ASN A 80 -3.98 6.30 0.83
CA ASN A 80 -3.35 5.78 -0.40
C ASN A 80 -2.09 6.55 -0.78
N LEU A 81 -1.95 7.81 -0.37
CA LEU A 81 -0.81 8.66 -0.72
C LEU A 81 0.51 8.20 -0.12
N ILE A 82 0.50 7.34 0.90
CA ILE A 82 1.70 6.78 1.54
C ILE A 82 2.00 5.33 1.13
N LYS A 83 1.15 4.73 0.28
CA LYS A 83 1.25 3.34 -0.18
C LYS A 83 2.05 3.28 -1.48
N LYS A 84 3.32 2.86 -1.39
CA LYS A 84 4.26 2.82 -2.52
C LYS A 84 3.89 1.80 -3.61
N ASP A 85 3.12 0.79 -3.22
CA ASP A 85 2.58 -0.27 -4.06
C ASP A 85 1.33 0.14 -4.84
N VAL A 86 0.69 1.26 -4.49
CA VAL A 86 -0.41 1.84 -5.26
C VAL A 86 0.17 2.78 -6.32
N LEU A 87 -0.28 2.61 -7.57
CA LEU A 87 0.21 3.38 -8.71
C LEU A 87 -0.10 4.88 -8.53
N TRP A 88 0.79 5.73 -9.04
CA TRP A 88 0.47 7.15 -9.19
C TRP A 88 -0.53 7.34 -10.34
N PRO A 89 -1.44 8.32 -10.24
CA PRO A 89 -2.33 8.63 -11.35
C PRO A 89 -1.54 9.12 -12.57
N TYR A 90 -2.09 8.91 -13.76
CA TYR A 90 -1.56 9.49 -14.98
C TYR A 90 -1.57 11.02 -14.92
N ARG A 91 -0.59 11.67 -15.56
CA ARG A 91 -0.42 13.14 -15.48
C ARG A 91 -1.56 13.92 -16.12
N ASP A 92 -2.19 13.34 -17.13
CA ASP A 92 -3.33 13.86 -17.90
C ASP A 92 -4.68 13.43 -17.31
N SER A 93 -4.69 12.61 -16.26
CA SER A 93 -5.92 12.30 -15.53
C SER A 93 -6.47 13.53 -14.83
N GLU A 94 -7.80 13.61 -14.72
CA GLU A 94 -8.51 14.69 -14.04
C GLU A 94 -7.98 14.93 -12.61
N ASN A 95 -7.61 13.86 -11.91
CA ASN A 95 -7.12 13.93 -10.53
C ASN A 95 -5.59 14.01 -10.41
N GLY A 96 -4.83 13.97 -11.50
CA GLY A 96 -3.36 13.95 -11.45
C GLY A 96 -2.76 15.18 -10.76
N GLN A 97 -3.30 16.35 -11.04
CA GLN A 97 -2.85 17.59 -10.40
C GLN A 97 -3.32 17.72 -8.94
N LYS A 98 -4.52 17.19 -8.63
CA LYS A 98 -5.07 17.10 -7.27
C LYS A 98 -4.16 16.23 -6.40
N TRP A 99 -3.88 15.01 -6.87
CA TRP A 99 -2.94 14.08 -6.24
C TRP A 99 -1.57 14.71 -6.00
N LYS A 100 -0.97 15.35 -7.02
CA LYS A 100 0.35 15.97 -6.90
C LYS A 100 0.39 17.03 -5.79
N THR A 101 -0.67 17.82 -5.67
CA THR A 101 -0.77 18.91 -4.69
C THR A 101 -0.93 18.35 -3.28
N ILE A 102 -1.88 17.43 -3.09
CA ILE A 102 -2.18 16.84 -1.79
C ILE A 102 -1.03 15.96 -1.31
N SER A 103 -0.41 15.16 -2.19
CA SER A 103 0.76 14.34 -1.84
C SER A 103 1.93 15.18 -1.30
N LYS A 104 2.16 16.37 -1.86
CA LYS A 104 3.16 17.32 -1.33
C LYS A 104 2.78 17.91 0.03
N GLN A 105 1.50 18.18 0.26
CA GLN A 105 1.00 18.66 1.56
C GLN A 105 1.20 17.58 2.63
N VAL A 106 0.80 16.34 2.33
CA VAL A 106 0.99 15.19 3.23
C VAL A 106 2.49 14.95 3.48
N ARG A 107 3.35 15.02 2.45
CA ARG A 107 4.81 14.92 2.62
C ARG A 107 5.34 15.97 3.58
N THR A 108 4.92 17.22 3.44
CA THR A 108 5.32 18.32 4.34
C THR A 108 4.87 18.06 5.77
N TRP A 109 3.62 17.61 5.96
CA TRP A 109 3.08 17.24 7.26
C TRP A 109 3.84 16.06 7.91
N LEU A 110 4.19 15.03 7.12
CA LEU A 110 5.01 13.90 7.57
C LEU A 110 6.40 14.36 8.03
N SER A 111 7.03 15.26 7.29
CA SER A 111 8.33 15.85 7.66
C SER A 111 8.25 16.59 9.01
N GLY A 112 7.13 17.26 9.30
CA GLY A 112 6.89 17.91 10.59
C GLY A 112 6.50 16.97 11.74
N SER A 113 6.37 15.67 11.46
CA SER A 113 5.92 14.63 12.40
C SER A 113 7.03 13.64 12.80
N ILE A 114 8.27 13.92 12.39
CA ILE A 114 9.48 13.18 12.77
C ILE A 114 10.49 14.09 13.47
N ASP A 115 11.45 13.52 14.19
CA ASP A 115 12.52 14.26 14.87
C ASP A 115 13.49 14.92 13.86
N ASN A 116 14.07 16.06 14.26
CA ASN A 116 14.97 16.84 13.41
C ASN A 116 16.25 16.08 13.05
N GLU A 117 16.81 15.28 13.97
CA GLU A 117 18.00 14.45 13.71
C GLU A 117 17.69 13.43 12.61
N LEU A 118 16.53 12.78 12.71
CA LEU A 118 16.06 11.81 11.72
C LEU A 118 15.80 12.45 10.35
N MET A 119 15.25 13.67 10.33
CA MET A 119 15.05 14.43 9.10
C MET A 119 16.39 14.82 8.44
N GLN A 120 17.39 15.21 9.23
CA GLN A 120 18.74 15.49 8.73
C GLN A 120 19.39 14.24 8.13
N GLU A 121 19.23 13.09 8.79
CA GLU A 121 19.72 11.81 8.28
C GLU A 121 19.03 11.40 6.97
N LEU A 122 17.71 11.62 6.84
CA LEU A 122 17.01 11.41 5.57
C LEU A 122 17.54 12.31 4.45
N ASN A 123 17.78 13.59 4.74
CA ASN A 123 18.27 14.55 3.74
C ASN A 123 19.72 14.24 3.30
N SER A 124 20.56 13.72 4.20
CA SER A 124 21.96 13.40 3.88
C SER A 124 22.11 12.26 2.86
N ARG A 125 21.09 11.41 2.71
CA ARG A 125 21.07 10.33 1.72
C ARG A 125 20.87 10.82 0.27
N GLY A 126 20.47 12.06 0.06
CA GLY A 126 20.33 12.68 -1.26
C GLY A 126 19.21 12.12 -2.14
N ASN A 127 18.34 11.25 -1.61
CA ASN A 127 17.24 10.66 -2.38
C ASN A 127 16.10 11.67 -2.57
N LYS A 128 15.50 11.64 -3.77
CA LYS A 128 14.34 12.48 -4.06
C LYS A 128 13.11 11.92 -3.35
N MET A 129 12.60 12.67 -2.39
CA MET A 129 11.37 12.37 -1.64
C MET A 129 10.39 13.53 -1.81
N THR A 130 9.87 13.70 -3.03
CA THR A 130 8.96 14.81 -3.37
C THR A 130 7.54 14.54 -2.90
N PHE A 131 7.14 13.27 -2.94
CA PHE A 131 5.80 12.80 -2.64
C PHE A 131 5.76 12.00 -1.33
N ALA A 132 4.55 11.84 -0.78
CA ALA A 132 4.34 11.25 0.54
C ALA A 132 4.78 9.77 0.60
N ASP A 133 4.47 8.98 -0.43
CA ASP A 133 4.87 7.57 -0.56
C ASP A 133 6.40 7.42 -0.61
N GLU A 134 7.08 8.26 -1.39
CA GLU A 134 8.55 8.27 -1.49
C GLU A 134 9.20 8.57 -0.13
N PHE A 135 8.66 9.56 0.60
CA PHE A 135 9.14 9.92 1.92
C PHE A 135 8.97 8.76 2.92
N VAL A 136 7.80 8.14 2.96
CA VAL A 136 7.51 7.03 3.88
C VAL A 136 8.34 5.80 3.53
N ASP A 137 8.54 5.49 2.25
CA ASP A 137 9.39 4.38 1.82
C ASP A 137 10.85 4.59 2.25
N GLU A 138 11.37 5.80 2.07
CA GLU A 138 12.73 6.14 2.45
C GLU A 138 12.93 6.14 3.96
N LEU A 139 11.96 6.64 4.73
CA LEU A 139 11.92 6.57 6.19
C LEU A 139 11.95 5.12 6.68
N LYS A 140 11.14 4.25 6.08
CA LYS A 140 11.15 2.80 6.38
C LYS A 140 12.53 2.20 6.09
N ARG A 141 13.13 2.54 4.95
CA ARG A 141 14.47 2.05 4.55
C ARG A 141 15.56 2.54 5.51
N LEU A 142 15.47 3.78 5.99
CA LEU A 142 16.42 4.33 6.94
C LEU A 142 16.33 3.61 8.29
N MET A 143 15.15 3.62 8.90
CA MET A 143 14.99 3.17 10.30
C MET A 143 15.05 1.65 10.47
N LYS A 144 14.73 0.89 9.42
CA LYS A 144 14.76 -0.58 9.45
C LYS A 144 15.96 -1.18 8.74
N GLY A 145 16.84 -0.32 8.20
CA GLY A 145 18.04 -0.70 7.47
C GLY A 145 17.78 -1.10 6.02
N GLU A 146 18.86 -1.04 5.24
CA GLU A 146 18.85 -1.51 3.85
C GLU A 146 18.52 -3.01 3.81
N GLY A 147 17.50 -3.39 3.03
CA GLY A 147 16.98 -4.75 2.97
C GLY A 147 15.64 -4.97 3.68
N TYR A 148 15.12 -4.02 4.46
CA TYR A 148 13.80 -4.16 5.07
C TYR A 148 12.66 -4.32 4.05
N GLY A 149 12.71 -3.60 2.93
CA GLY A 149 11.74 -3.75 1.84
C GLY A 149 11.77 -5.16 1.22
N ALA A 150 12.96 -5.71 1.00
CA ALA A 150 13.14 -7.09 0.55
C ALA A 150 12.60 -8.08 1.60
N LEU A 151 12.93 -7.86 2.88
CA LEU A 151 12.45 -8.67 3.99
C LEU A 151 10.91 -8.66 4.09
N LYS A 152 10.27 -7.48 4.04
CA LYS A 152 8.81 -7.35 4.07
C LYS A 152 8.17 -8.08 2.88
N THR A 153 8.73 -7.92 1.68
CA THR A 153 8.25 -8.59 0.47
C THR A 153 8.30 -10.11 0.60
N VAL A 154 9.43 -10.64 1.07
CA VAL A 154 9.62 -12.08 1.27
C VAL A 154 8.71 -12.59 2.40
N MET A 155 8.52 -11.81 3.47
CA MET A 155 7.63 -12.15 4.58
C MET A 155 6.16 -12.24 4.16
N MET A 156 5.69 -11.29 3.34
CA MET A 156 4.34 -11.34 2.79
C MET A 156 4.16 -12.57 1.90
N LYS A 157 5.12 -12.84 0.98
CA LYS A 157 5.10 -14.05 0.15
C LYS A 157 5.08 -15.32 0.99
N PHE A 158 5.86 -15.38 2.07
CA PHE A 158 5.89 -16.51 2.99
C PHE A 158 4.53 -16.73 3.67
N LYS A 159 3.87 -15.66 4.16
CA LYS A 159 2.53 -15.75 4.75
C LYS A 159 1.45 -16.21 3.78
N THR A 160 1.62 -15.93 2.49
CA THR A 160 0.63 -16.27 1.44
C THR A 160 0.90 -17.60 0.75
N ILE A 161 2.01 -18.28 1.03
CA ILE A 161 2.26 -19.62 0.50
C ILE A 161 1.24 -20.58 1.10
N SER A 162 0.56 -21.32 0.23
CA SER A 162 -0.43 -22.32 0.62
C SER A 162 -0.15 -23.63 -0.10
N ARG A 163 -0.46 -24.76 0.55
CA ARG A 163 -0.34 -26.10 -0.05
C ARG A 163 -1.14 -26.23 -1.34
N SER A 164 -2.27 -25.54 -1.46
CA SER A 164 -3.14 -25.58 -2.65
C SER A 164 -2.51 -25.00 -3.92
N GLN A 165 -1.42 -24.23 -3.80
CA GLN A 165 -0.72 -23.62 -4.94
C GLN A 165 0.25 -24.57 -5.64
N TYR A 166 0.44 -25.80 -5.13
CA TYR A 166 1.45 -26.76 -5.62
C TYR A 166 0.80 -28.10 -5.97
N LEU A 167 1.31 -28.77 -7.00
CA LEU A 167 0.78 -30.06 -7.45
C LEU A 167 1.22 -31.17 -6.48
N THR A 168 2.47 -31.13 -6.02
CA THR A 168 3.03 -32.13 -5.10
C THR A 168 3.37 -31.56 -3.73
N ILE A 169 3.47 -32.44 -2.74
CA ILE A 169 3.92 -32.08 -1.38
C ILE A 169 5.39 -31.65 -1.41
N GLU A 170 6.20 -32.29 -2.26
CA GLU A 170 7.63 -32.04 -2.40
C GLU A 170 7.92 -30.63 -2.96
N GLU A 171 7.14 -30.19 -3.94
CA GLU A 171 7.19 -28.82 -4.48
C GLU A 171 6.85 -27.79 -3.42
N TYR A 172 5.78 -28.04 -2.64
CA TYR A 172 5.38 -27.17 -1.54
C TYR A 172 6.48 -27.05 -0.47
N ILE A 173 7.04 -28.19 -0.01
CA ILE A 173 8.13 -28.21 0.97
C ILE A 173 9.36 -27.48 0.42
N THR A 174 9.69 -27.67 -0.85
CA THR A 174 10.83 -27.02 -1.51
C THR A 174 10.65 -25.50 -1.57
N ALA A 175 9.45 -25.03 -1.95
CA ALA A 175 9.12 -23.61 -1.97
C ALA A 175 9.16 -22.97 -0.58
N MET A 176 8.61 -23.66 0.44
CA MET A 176 8.67 -23.24 1.84
C MET A 176 10.11 -23.13 2.35
N LYS A 177 10.93 -24.15 2.13
CA LYS A 177 12.36 -24.15 2.52
C LYS A 177 13.13 -23.03 1.84
N LYS A 178 12.89 -22.79 0.55
CA LYS A 178 13.53 -21.71 -0.21
C LYS A 178 13.18 -20.35 0.37
N MET A 179 11.90 -20.10 0.66
CA MET A 179 11.44 -18.83 1.21
C MET A 179 11.96 -18.60 2.64
N TYR A 180 11.97 -19.64 3.48
CA TYR A 180 12.55 -19.57 4.82
C TYR A 180 14.05 -19.27 4.78
N LYS A 181 14.80 -19.90 3.86
CA LYS A 181 16.22 -19.61 3.67
C LYS A 181 16.44 -18.15 3.28
N THR A 182 15.67 -17.62 2.33
CA THR A 182 15.73 -16.20 1.96
C THR A 182 15.43 -15.26 3.14
N LEU A 183 14.47 -15.62 4.02
CA LEU A 183 14.19 -14.86 5.25
C LEU A 183 15.35 -14.91 6.24
N SER A 184 15.97 -16.07 6.42
CA SER A 184 17.15 -16.24 7.28
C SER A 184 18.35 -15.43 6.76
N ASP A 185 18.60 -15.45 5.46
CA ASP A 185 19.69 -14.72 4.81
C ASP A 185 19.49 -13.20 4.92
N LEU A 186 18.24 -12.73 4.94
CA LEU A 186 17.87 -11.33 5.19
C LEU A 186 17.91 -10.95 6.68
N LYS A 187 18.53 -11.77 7.54
CA LYS A 187 18.63 -11.57 9.00
C LYS A 187 17.27 -11.36 9.68
N SER A 188 16.20 -11.98 9.15
CA SER A 188 14.93 -12.00 9.86
C SER A 188 15.13 -12.69 11.21
N ARG A 189 14.75 -12.04 12.31
CA ARG A 189 14.77 -12.66 13.66
C ARG A 189 13.60 -13.65 13.82
N LEU A 190 13.25 -14.38 12.76
CA LEU A 190 12.22 -15.39 12.82
C LEU A 190 12.77 -16.59 13.56
N VAL A 191 12.46 -16.66 14.85
CA VAL A 191 12.61 -17.87 15.64
C VAL A 191 11.54 -18.85 15.13
N PRO A 192 11.90 -20.07 14.70
CA PRO A 192 10.93 -21.02 14.17
C PRO A 192 10.00 -21.47 15.30
N TYR A 193 8.85 -20.81 15.45
CA TYR A 193 7.75 -21.26 16.31
C TYR A 193 6.75 -22.18 15.58
N PHE A 194 6.95 -22.43 14.28
CA PHE A 194 6.07 -23.25 13.44
C PHE A 194 6.71 -24.58 12.99
N ALA A 195 7.71 -25.06 13.74
CA ALA A 195 8.27 -26.39 13.54
C ALA A 195 7.69 -27.37 14.57
N LEU A 196 6.37 -27.58 14.55
CA LEU A 196 5.69 -28.74 15.12
C LEU A 196 4.53 -29.14 14.21
#